data_AF-A0A816UTR4-F1
#
_entry.id   AF-A0A816UTR4-F1
#
_cell.length_a   1.000
_cell.length_b   1.000
_cell.length_c   1.000
_cell.angle_alpha   90.00
_cell.angle_beta   90.00
_cell.angle_gamma   90.00
#
_symmetry.space_group_name_H-M   'P 1'
#
loop_
_entity.id
_entity.type
_entity.pdbx_description
1 polymer ?
#
loop_
_entity_poly.entity_id
_entity_poly.type
_entity_poly.pdbx_seq_one_letter_code
_entity_poly.pdbx_strand_id
1 'polypeptide(L)'
;MFHFIQAIHRRISALGLSNDYLHNENIRDQCRELIASSLMPINEVENQFKRLQAIMSTLFGDLLLYFKHQWMYCVVPIEMWNFHNVDHRTNNSSEDKNTLLSHFVSNHNRELFVYFSL
;
A
#
# COMPACT_ATOMS: atom_id res chain seq x y z
N MET A 1 3.43 -7.13 -4.95
CA MET A 1 2.48 -6.86 -3.85
C MET A 1 3.15 -6.01 -2.78
N PHE A 2 4.20 -6.53 -2.14
CA PHE A 2 4.88 -5.90 -1.01
C PHE A 2 5.32 -4.44 -1.24
N HIS A 3 5.96 -4.13 -2.38
CA HIS A 3 6.43 -2.76 -2.64
C HIS A 3 5.31 -1.73 -2.83
N PHE A 4 4.19 -2.13 -3.44
CA PHE A 4 3.03 -1.28 -3.60
C PHE A 4 2.40 -0.95 -2.24
N ILE A 5 2.11 -2.00 -1.45
CA ILE A 5 1.54 -1.85 -0.10
C ILE A 5 2.46 -0.97 0.77
N GLN A 6 3.76 -1.26 0.77
CA GLN A 6 4.74 -0.49 1.52
C GLN A 6 4.80 0.98 1.09
N ALA A 7 4.68 1.27 -0.21
CA ALA A 7 4.69 2.65 -0.71
C ALA A 7 3.45 3.44 -0.24
N ILE A 8 2.28 2.81 -0.19
CA ILE A 8 1.06 3.43 0.34
C ILE A 8 1.22 3.76 1.83
N HIS A 9 1.70 2.82 2.65
CA HIS A 9 1.93 3.08 4.08
C HIS A 9 2.97 4.19 4.31
N ARG A 10 4.08 4.17 3.57
CA ARG A 10 5.08 5.25 3.64
C ARG A 10 4.47 6.60 3.26
N ARG A 11 3.57 6.63 2.28
CA ARG A 11 2.90 7.87 1.90
C ARG A 11 1.94 8.36 2.98
N ILE A 12 1.16 7.48 3.59
CA ILE A 12 0.29 7.79 4.74
C ILE A 12 1.13 8.44 5.86
N SER A 13 2.26 7.84 6.22
CA SER A 13 3.15 8.41 7.24
C SER A 13 3.78 9.74 6.83
N ALA A 14 4.21 9.87 5.57
CA ALA A 14 4.81 11.10 5.06
C ALA A 14 3.82 12.28 5.01
N LEU A 15 2.52 12.00 4.91
CA LEU A 15 1.46 13.01 4.97
C LEU A 15 1.01 13.32 6.41
N GLY A 16 1.62 12.71 7.44
CA GLY A 16 1.22 12.89 8.83
C GLY A 16 -0.08 12.18 9.21
N LEU A 17 -0.60 11.32 8.33
CA LEU A 17 -1.90 10.65 8.49
C LEU A 17 -1.82 9.36 9.32
N SER A 18 -0.64 9.03 9.87
CA SER A 18 -0.44 7.82 10.69
C SER A 18 -1.40 7.76 11.87
N ASN A 19 -1.67 8.90 12.52
CA ASN A 19 -2.54 8.92 13.70
C ASN A 19 -4.00 8.62 13.34
N ASP A 20 -4.50 9.23 12.25
CA ASP A 20 -5.84 8.97 11.72
C ASP A 20 -5.98 7.52 11.25
N TYR A 21 -4.96 7.00 10.55
CA TYR A 21 -4.95 5.60 10.12
C TYR A 21 -5.01 4.61 11.28
N LEU A 22 -4.36 4.91 12.42
CA LEU A 22 -4.34 4.01 13.58
C LEU A 22 -5.63 4.06 14.39
N HIS A 23 -6.17 5.26 14.63
CA HIS A 23 -7.26 5.47 15.59
C HIS A 23 -8.64 5.65 14.96
N ASN A 24 -8.72 5.81 13.63
CA ASN A 24 -9.99 5.93 12.92
C ASN A 24 -10.22 4.69 12.04
N GLU A 25 -11.13 3.82 12.48
CA GLU A 25 -11.40 2.54 11.79
C GLU A 25 -11.91 2.74 10.37
N ASN A 26 -12.81 3.71 10.16
CA ASN A 26 -13.35 4.01 8.84
C ASN A 26 -12.25 4.45 7.87
N ILE A 27 -11.33 5.29 8.33
CA ILE A 27 -10.17 5.72 7.52
C ILE A 27 -9.23 4.54 7.23
N ARG A 28 -8.97 3.70 8.24
CA ARG A 28 -8.14 2.51 8.10
C ARG A 28 -8.71 1.56 7.05
N ASP A 29 -10.02 1.33 7.09
CA ASP A 29 -10.70 0.43 6.15
C ASP A 29 -10.75 1.02 4.74
N GLN A 30 -10.97 2.32 4.59
CA GLN A 30 -10.85 3.01 3.29
C GLN A 30 -9.43 2.91 2.71
N CYS A 31 -8.38 3.04 3.54
CA CYS A 31 -6.99 2.83 3.11
C CYS A 31 -6.72 1.37 2.71
N ARG A 32 -7.31 0.41 3.42
CA ARG A 32 -7.22 -1.02 3.07
C ARG A 32 -7.95 -1.33 1.78
N GLU A 33 -9.11 -0.71 1.53
CA GLU A 33 -9.82 -0.80 0.24
C GLU A 33 -8.97 -0.23 -0.91
N LEU A 34 -8.27 0.88 -0.67
CA LEU A 34 -7.34 1.44 -1.65
C LEU A 34 -6.20 0.47 -1.97
N ILE A 35 -5.66 -0.22 -0.96
CA ILE A 35 -4.64 -1.26 -1.15
C ILE A 35 -5.23 -2.50 -1.87
N ALA A 36 -6.45 -2.89 -1.51
CA ALA A 36 -7.14 -4.03 -2.10
C ALA A 36 -7.47 -3.84 -3.59
N SER A 37 -7.46 -2.60 -4.10
CA SER A 37 -7.56 -2.34 -5.55
C SER A 37 -6.52 -3.08 -6.39
N SER A 38 -5.37 -3.41 -5.80
CA SER A 38 -4.33 -4.25 -6.45
C SER A 38 -4.78 -5.68 -6.71
N LEU A 39 -5.85 -6.16 -6.08
CA LEU A 39 -6.40 -7.51 -6.24
C LEU A 39 -7.65 -7.54 -7.12
N MET A 40 -8.11 -6.38 -7.58
CA MET A 40 -9.33 -6.25 -8.37
C MET A 40 -9.04 -6.35 -9.87
N PRO A 41 -10.01 -6.75 -10.70
CA PRO A 41 -9.90 -6.63 -12.15
C PRO A 41 -9.48 -5.20 -12.53
N ILE A 42 -8.52 -5.08 -13.46
CA ILE A 42 -7.94 -3.77 -13.86
C ILE A 42 -9.05 -2.79 -14.29
N ASN A 43 -10.09 -3.28 -14.98
CA ASN A 43 -11.23 -2.47 -15.42
C ASN A 43 -12.11 -1.95 -14.26
N GLU A 44 -12.02 -2.53 -13.07
CA GLU A 44 -12.78 -2.10 -11.88
C GLU A 44 -12.00 -1.16 -10.96
N VAL A 45 -10.68 -1.06 -11.13
CA VAL A 45 -9.82 -0.21 -10.28
C VAL A 45 -10.24 1.24 -10.33
N GLU A 46 -10.59 1.76 -11.52
CA GLU A 46 -11.01 3.15 -11.65
C GLU A 46 -12.36 3.43 -10.96
N ASN A 47 -13.31 2.48 -11.06
CA ASN A 47 -14.60 2.58 -10.39
C ASN A 47 -14.44 2.56 -8.86
N GLN A 48 -13.60 1.65 -8.36
CA GLN A 48 -13.22 1.56 -6.96
C GLN A 48 -12.59 2.87 -6.46
N PHE A 49 -11.64 3.42 -7.21
CA PHE A 49 -10.99 4.68 -6.86
C PHE A 49 -11.97 5.86 -6.82
N LYS A 50 -12.87 5.98 -7.80
CA LYS A 50 -13.91 7.03 -7.82
C LYS A 50 -14.83 6.93 -6.62
N ARG A 51 -15.24 5.71 -6.22
CA ARG A 51 -16.05 5.51 -5.01
C ARG A 51 -15.30 5.97 -3.77
N LEU A 52 -14.05 5.54 -3.59
CA LEU A 52 -13.22 5.96 -2.47
C LEU A 52 -13.03 7.48 -2.43
N GLN A 53 -12.79 8.11 -3.57
CA GLN A 53 -12.65 9.56 -3.67
C GLN A 53 -13.92 10.31 -3.23
N ALA A 54 -15.11 9.74 -3.46
CA ALA A 54 -16.37 10.36 -3.05
C ALA A 54 -16.64 10.23 -1.53
N ILE A 55 -16.10 9.20 -0.87
CA ILE A 55 -16.40 8.89 0.54
C ILE A 55 -15.24 9.18 1.51
N MET A 56 -14.01 9.29 1.01
CA MET A 56 -12.85 9.59 1.85
C MET A 56 -12.87 11.06 2.25
N SER A 57 -12.45 11.31 3.49
CA SER A 57 -12.27 12.67 4.00
C SER A 57 -11.33 13.48 3.10
N THR A 58 -11.60 14.78 2.96
CA THR A 58 -10.74 15.72 2.22
C THR A 58 -9.31 15.76 2.76
N LEU A 59 -9.10 15.43 4.03
CA LEU A 59 -7.80 15.26 4.66
C LEU A 59 -6.90 14.23 3.91
N PHE A 60 -7.51 13.24 3.25
CA PHE A 60 -6.81 12.21 2.47
C PHE A 60 -6.71 12.56 0.98
N GLY A 61 -7.09 13.77 0.57
CA GLY A 61 -7.04 14.22 -0.81
C GLY A 61 -5.65 14.07 -1.44
N ASP A 62 -4.59 14.40 -0.69
CA ASP A 62 -3.20 14.27 -1.16
C ASP A 62 -2.75 12.82 -1.32
N LEU A 63 -3.30 11.90 -0.51
CA LEU A 63 -3.06 10.46 -0.68
C LEU A 63 -3.73 9.94 -1.96
N LEU A 64 -4.98 10.34 -2.19
CA LEU A 64 -5.73 9.97 -3.40
C LEU A 64 -5.10 10.57 -4.65
N LEU A 65 -4.63 11.81 -4.60
CA LEU A 65 -3.93 12.45 -5.71
C LEU A 65 -2.61 11.73 -6.02
N TYR A 66 -1.83 11.41 -4.97
CA TYR A 66 -0.63 10.58 -5.11
C TYR A 66 -0.98 9.23 -5.75
N PHE A 67 -2.03 8.57 -5.27
CA PHE A 67 -2.42 7.26 -5.78
C PHE A 67 -2.74 7.32 -7.28
N LYS A 68 -3.58 8.28 -7.66
CA LYS A 68 -3.98 8.52 -9.05
C LYS A 68 -2.77 8.78 -9.95
N HIS A 69 -1.85 9.64 -9.52
CA HIS A 69 -0.69 9.98 -10.34
C HIS A 69 0.33 8.83 -10.41
N GLN A 70 0.71 8.28 -9.26
CA GLN A 70 1.78 7.28 -9.18
C GLN A 70 1.35 5.93 -9.77
N TRP A 71 0.13 5.49 -9.47
CA TRP A 71 -0.30 4.11 -9.72
C TRP A 71 -1.36 3.98 -10.81
N MET A 72 -2.17 5.00 -11.09
CA MET A 72 -3.20 4.86 -12.13
C MET A 72 -2.76 5.37 -13.51
N TYR A 73 -2.11 6.53 -13.59
CA TYR A 73 -1.99 7.23 -14.89
C TYR A 73 -0.60 7.68 -15.33
N CYS A 74 0.41 7.80 -14.45
CA CYS A 74 1.68 8.42 -14.86
C CYS A 74 2.92 7.56 -14.68
N VAL A 75 3.18 7.03 -13.47
CA VAL A 75 4.54 6.57 -13.15
C VAL A 75 4.70 5.06 -13.27
N VAL A 76 3.77 4.30 -12.68
CA VAL A 76 3.84 2.84 -12.67
C VAL A 76 2.63 2.28 -13.44
N PRO A 77 2.85 1.50 -14.52
CA PRO A 77 1.77 0.82 -15.23
C PRO A 77 0.94 -0.06 -14.30
N ILE A 78 -0.37 -0.09 -14.50
CA ILE A 78 -1.32 -0.80 -13.64
C ILE A 78 -1.01 -2.31 -13.55
N GLU A 79 -0.51 -2.88 -14.63
CA GLU A 79 -0.10 -4.27 -14.75
C GLU A 79 1.11 -4.63 -13.87
N MET A 80 1.92 -3.65 -13.45
CA MET A 80 3.09 -3.91 -12.59
C MET A 80 2.74 -4.02 -11.11
N TRP A 81 1.61 -3.44 -10.69
CA TRP A 81 1.19 -3.45 -9.29
C TRP A 81 -0.18 -4.10 -9.06
N ASN A 82 -0.93 -4.41 -10.11
CA ASN A 82 -2.15 -5.21 -10.02
C ASN A 82 -1.80 -6.70 -10.10
N PHE A 83 -2.25 -7.47 -9.11
CA PHE A 83 -1.99 -8.90 -8.95
C PHE A 83 -3.22 -9.77 -9.23
N HIS A 84 -4.32 -9.20 -9.77
CA HIS A 84 -5.58 -9.93 -9.98
C HIS A 84 -5.41 -11.17 -10.88
N ASN A 85 -4.66 -11.03 -11.96
CA ASN A 85 -4.41 -12.12 -12.92
C ASN A 85 -3.06 -12.83 -12.70
N VAL A 86 -2.36 -12.56 -11.60
CA VAL A 86 -1.10 -13.23 -11.30
C VAL A 86 -1.45 -14.57 -10.65
N ASP A 87 -1.50 -15.62 -11.47
CA ASP A 87 -1.91 -17.00 -11.13
C ASP A 87 -0.97 -17.72 -10.14
N HIS A 88 -0.13 -16.98 -9.42
CA HIS A 88 0.72 -17.45 -8.34
C HIS A 88 0.48 -16.61 -7.10
N ARG A 89 -0.36 -17.16 -6.23
CA ARG A 89 -0.42 -16.89 -4.79
C ARG A 89 0.98 -16.52 -4.26
N THR A 90 1.20 -15.24 -4.02
CA THR A 90 2.35 -14.75 -3.26
C THR A 90 2.37 -15.41 -1.89
N ASN A 91 3.47 -16.09 -1.55
CA ASN A 91 4.18 -16.00 -0.26
C ASN A 91 4.91 -17.30 0.17
N ASN A 92 6.03 -17.66 -0.47
CA ASN A 92 7.07 -18.43 0.26
C ASN A 92 8.48 -18.23 -0.34
N SER A 93 8.80 -17.05 -0.87
CA SER A 93 10.14 -16.79 -1.44
C SER A 93 10.60 -15.35 -1.24
N SER A 94 9.68 -14.39 -1.28
CA SER A 94 9.99 -13.01 -0.90
C SER A 94 10.09 -12.80 0.62
N GLU A 95 9.38 -13.60 1.43
CA GLU A 95 9.60 -13.63 2.89
C GLU A 95 10.94 -14.27 3.25
N ASP A 96 11.35 -15.35 2.59
CA ASP A 96 12.66 -15.97 2.82
C ASP A 96 13.84 -15.04 2.46
N LYS A 97 13.72 -14.28 1.38
CA LYS A 97 14.75 -13.29 1.00
C LYS A 97 14.79 -12.09 1.95
N ASN A 98 13.64 -11.64 2.45
CA ASN A 98 13.58 -10.57 3.44
C ASN A 98 14.05 -11.03 4.83
N THR A 99 13.82 -12.30 5.19
CA THR A 99 14.34 -12.91 6.42
C THR A 99 15.86 -13.05 6.38
N LEU A 100 16.43 -13.44 5.24
CA LEU A 100 17.89 -13.48 5.06
C LEU A 100 18.52 -12.07 5.12
N LEU A 101 17.88 -11.07 4.52
CA LEU A 101 18.32 -9.67 4.59
C LEU A 101 18.14 -9.07 6.00
N SER A 102 17.05 -9.37 6.69
CA SER A 102 16.79 -8.89 8.05
C SER A 102 17.72 -9.54 9.08
N HIS A 103 18.07 -10.82 8.93
CA HIS A 103 19.13 -11.45 9.72
C HIS A 103 20.51 -10.84 9.46
N PHE A 104 20.82 -10.48 8.22
CA PHE A 104 22.09 -9.83 7.87
C PHE A 104 22.21 -8.40 8.44
N VAL A 105 21.11 -7.64 8.38
CA VAL A 105 21.03 -6.24 8.85
C VAL A 105 20.87 -6.15 10.38
N SER A 106 20.14 -7.06 11.01
CA SER A 106 19.96 -7.12 12.48
C SER A 106 21.28 -7.33 13.23
N ASN A 107 22.21 -8.10 12.65
CA ASN A 107 23.56 -8.25 13.19
C ASN A 107 24.43 -6.97 13.09
N HIS A 108 24.00 -5.97 12.32
CA HIS A 108 24.80 -4.75 12.10
C HIS A 108 24.13 -3.44 12.57
N ASN A 109 22.81 -3.36 12.74
CA ASN A 109 22.15 -2.10 13.16
C ASN A 109 20.86 -2.34 13.97
N ARG A 110 20.95 -2.11 15.28
CA ARG A 110 19.93 -2.48 16.28
C ARG A 110 18.81 -1.43 16.49
N GLU A 111 18.48 -0.60 15.50
CA GLU A 111 17.50 0.51 15.66
C GLU A 111 16.31 0.52 14.69
N LEU A 112 16.18 -0.42 13.74
CA LEU A 112 15.13 -0.36 12.70
C LEU A 112 13.93 -1.31 12.91
N PHE A 113 13.86 -2.04 14.02
CA PHE A 113 12.87 -3.10 14.22
C PHE A 113 11.46 -2.63 14.64
N VAL A 114 11.20 -1.32 14.73
CA VAL A 114 9.92 -0.79 15.22
C VAL A 114 8.84 -0.68 14.12
N TYR A 115 9.18 -0.82 12.84
CA TYR A 115 8.25 -0.47 11.74
C TYR A 115 7.45 -1.63 11.11
N PHE A 116 7.52 -2.86 11.62
CA PHE A 116 6.85 -4.03 11.00
C PHE A 116 5.75 -4.70 11.84
N SER A 117 5.25 -4.05 12.89
CA SER A 117 4.17 -4.62 13.72
C SER A 117 3.02 -3.65 13.96
N LEU A 118 2.38 -3.16 12.89
CA LEU A 118 1.05 -2.53 12.91
C LEU A 118 0.31 -2.79 11.59
#